data_AF-A0A4Y8M1N0-F1
#
_entry.id   AF-A0A4Y8M1N0-F1
#
_cell.length_a   1.000
_cell.length_b   1.000
_cell.length_c   1.000
_cell.angle_alpha   90.00
_cell.angle_beta   90.00
_cell.angle_gamma   90.00
#
_symmetry.space_group_name_H-M   'P 1'
#
loop_
_entity.id
_entity.type
_entity.pdbx_description
1 polymer ?
#
loop_
_entity_poly.entity_id
_entity_poly.type
_entity_poly.pdbx_seq_one_letter_code
_entity_poly.pdbx_strand_id
1 'polypeptide(L)'
;MKSKQLMLITGPALRIKEALSQAGFIRDFVHQSTFRTELDASDGVYVYQIPYEELDGTLTLDGETAFFDGISDSEVPDEIQAAALDKWYALRTRISNAESQMYSPDRGDRRPSAPIPSRSVETAKNGSMVQDFADMKRLGRDMDRIKTEQQLQEVGLVNDPIQY
;
A
#
# COMPACT_ATOMS: atom_id res chain seq x y z
N MET A 1 16.58 -11.54 20.84
CA MET A 1 15.13 -11.40 21.10
C MET A 1 14.73 -9.98 20.75
N LYS A 2 13.94 -9.77 19.68
CA LYS A 2 13.49 -8.43 19.29
C LYS A 2 12.39 -8.02 20.29
N SER A 3 12.59 -6.97 21.06
CA SER A 3 11.64 -6.50 22.06
C SER A 3 10.40 -5.87 21.41
N LYS A 4 9.19 -6.21 21.88
CA LYS A 4 7.90 -5.57 21.50
C LYS A 4 7.86 -4.06 21.76
N GLN A 5 8.85 -3.52 22.47
CA GLN A 5 8.98 -2.10 22.81
C GLN A 5 9.00 -1.22 21.55
N LEU A 6 7.93 -0.43 21.36
CA LEU A 6 7.71 0.55 20.30
C LEU A 6 7.17 -0.02 18.97
N MET A 7 6.02 -0.70 19.05
CA MET A 7 5.21 -1.10 17.91
C MET A 7 3.98 -0.20 17.73
N LEU A 8 4.16 1.12 17.72
CA LEU A 8 3.09 2.06 17.37
C LEU A 8 3.27 2.57 15.95
N ILE A 9 2.22 2.48 15.13
CA ILE A 9 2.19 3.05 13.77
C ILE A 9 0.97 3.96 13.67
N THR A 10 1.19 5.25 13.41
CA THR A 10 0.12 6.24 13.25
C THR A 10 0.28 6.97 11.93
N GLY A 11 -0.83 7.22 11.23
CA GLY A 11 -0.80 7.94 9.95
C GLY A 11 -2.15 7.96 9.23
N PRO A 12 -2.21 8.47 7.99
CA PRO A 12 -3.47 8.58 7.24
C PRO A 12 -4.12 7.19 7.02
N ALA A 13 -5.39 7.07 7.38
CA ALA A 13 -6.11 5.79 7.38
C ALA A 13 -6.09 5.08 6.03
N LEU A 14 -6.30 5.83 4.94
CA LEU A 14 -6.26 5.30 3.57
C LEU A 14 -4.92 4.61 3.27
N ARG A 15 -3.81 5.22 3.68
CA ARG A 15 -2.45 4.72 3.41
C ARG A 15 -2.15 3.47 4.21
N ILE A 16 -2.50 3.49 5.49
CA ILE A 16 -2.25 2.34 6.37
C ILE A 16 -3.10 1.15 5.91
N LYS A 17 -4.37 1.37 5.54
CA LYS A 17 -5.25 0.33 4.97
C LYS A 17 -4.68 -0.25 3.68
N GLU A 18 -4.15 0.57 2.78
CA GLU A 18 -3.49 0.10 1.56
C GLU A 18 -2.24 -0.73 1.88
N ALA A 19 -1.38 -0.27 2.79
CA ALA A 19 -0.16 -0.98 3.18
C ALA A 19 -0.46 -2.33 3.86
N LEU A 20 -1.48 -2.37 4.71
CA LEU A 20 -2.00 -3.58 5.35
C LEU A 20 -2.51 -4.59 4.31
N SER A 21 -3.34 -4.13 3.38
CA SER A 21 -3.85 -5.00 2.30
C SER A 21 -2.73 -5.61 1.46
N GLN A 22 -1.72 -4.80 1.09
CA GLN A 22 -0.54 -5.28 0.36
C GLN A 22 0.35 -6.20 1.19
N ALA A 23 0.26 -6.16 2.51
CA ALA A 23 0.98 -7.05 3.42
C ALA A 23 0.19 -8.34 3.73
N GLY A 24 -0.98 -8.53 3.11
CA GLY A 24 -1.81 -9.71 3.33
C GLY A 24 -2.63 -9.66 4.62
N PHE A 25 -2.85 -8.47 5.17
CA PHE A 25 -3.80 -8.26 6.25
C PHE A 25 -5.19 -8.00 5.66
N ILE A 26 -6.18 -8.67 6.24
CA ILE A 26 -7.58 -8.57 5.87
C ILE A 26 -8.31 -7.96 7.06
N ARG A 27 -9.22 -7.02 6.80
CA ARG A 27 -10.06 -6.45 7.85
C ARG A 27 -11.01 -7.54 8.36
N ASP A 28 -11.06 -7.73 9.67
CA ASP A 28 -12.07 -8.60 10.23
C ASP A 28 -13.44 -7.89 10.20
N PHE A 29 -14.46 -8.60 9.72
CA PHE A 29 -15.82 -8.10 9.62
C PHE A 29 -16.61 -8.34 10.91
N VAL A 30 -16.16 -9.29 11.74
CA VAL A 30 -16.78 -9.61 13.04
C VAL A 30 -16.32 -8.60 14.09
N HIS A 31 -15.01 -8.41 14.21
CA HIS A 31 -14.41 -7.36 15.03
C HIS A 31 -13.97 -6.20 14.13
N GLN A 32 -14.89 -5.24 13.90
CA GLN A 32 -14.68 -4.11 12.98
C GLN A 32 -13.44 -3.25 13.28
N SER A 33 -12.79 -3.45 14.43
CA SER A 33 -11.60 -2.79 14.94
C SER A 33 -10.31 -3.61 14.83
N THR A 34 -10.29 -4.71 14.06
CA THR A 34 -9.07 -5.53 13.91
C THR A 34 -8.72 -5.87 12.46
N PHE A 35 -7.41 -6.05 12.23
CA PHE A 35 -6.86 -6.62 11.00
C PHE A 35 -6.25 -7.98 11.31
N ARG A 36 -6.57 -8.99 10.50
CA ARG A 36 -6.08 -10.36 10.66
C ARG A 36 -5.16 -10.77 9.52
N THR A 37 -4.20 -11.63 9.81
CA THR A 37 -3.39 -12.31 8.81
C THR A 37 -3.17 -13.75 9.24
N GLU A 38 -3.11 -14.65 8.27
CA GLU A 38 -2.84 -16.07 8.51
C GLU A 38 -1.32 -16.32 8.44
N LEU A 39 -0.85 -17.17 9.33
CA LEU A 39 0.53 -17.63 9.42
C LEU A 39 0.52 -19.15 9.40
N ASP A 40 0.99 -19.71 8.28
CA ASP A 40 1.12 -21.15 8.12
C ASP A 40 2.33 -21.66 8.89
N ALA A 41 2.11 -22.70 9.69
CA ALA A 41 3.12 -23.41 10.46
C ALA A 41 3.11 -24.90 10.08
N SER A 42 4.13 -25.64 10.52
CA SER A 42 4.19 -27.09 10.30
C SER A 42 3.10 -27.87 11.05
N ASP A 43 2.55 -27.29 12.12
CA ASP A 43 1.57 -27.87 13.03
C ASP A 43 0.14 -27.32 12.85
N GLY A 44 -0.04 -26.25 12.06
CA GLY A 44 -1.36 -25.66 11.83
C GLY A 44 -1.31 -24.27 11.21
N VAL A 45 -2.46 -23.60 11.21
CA VAL A 45 -2.58 -22.20 10.77
C VAL A 45 -2.88 -21.33 11.98
N TYR A 46 -2.05 -20.31 12.19
CA TYR A 46 -2.21 -19.34 13.27
C TYR A 46 -2.78 -18.04 12.70
N VAL A 47 -3.80 -17.50 13.36
CA VAL A 47 -4.41 -16.23 12.97
C VAL A 47 -3.86 -15.14 13.87
N TYR A 48 -3.09 -14.23 13.28
CA TYR A 48 -2.53 -13.08 13.98
C TYR A 48 -3.40 -11.85 13.76
N GLN A 49 -3.84 -11.22 14.85
CA GLN A 49 -4.75 -10.08 14.83
C GLN A 49 -4.10 -8.83 15.42
N ILE A 50 -4.30 -7.69 14.74
CA ILE A 50 -3.81 -6.38 15.14
C ILE A 50 -5.02 -5.46 15.35
N PRO A 51 -5.26 -4.98 16.56
CA PRO A 51 -6.28 -3.96 16.81
C PRO A 51 -5.85 -2.62 16.24
N TYR A 52 -6.85 -1.81 15.85
CA TYR A 52 -6.62 -0.46 15.35
C TYR A 52 -7.67 0.51 15.88
N GLU A 53 -7.25 1.76 16.02
CA GLU A 53 -8.11 2.89 16.33
C GLU A 53 -8.09 3.87 15.16
N GLU A 54 -9.27 4.34 14.73
CA GLU A 54 -9.39 5.32 13.65
C GLU A 54 -10.12 6.56 14.18
N LEU A 55 -9.43 7.70 14.17
CA LEU A 55 -9.94 9.00 14.62
C LEU A 55 -9.63 10.06 13.58
N ASP A 56 -10.64 10.78 13.11
CA ASP A 56 -10.53 11.90 12.16
C ASP A 56 -9.68 11.59 10.91
N GLY A 57 -9.84 10.38 10.35
CA GLY A 57 -9.10 9.94 9.15
C GLY A 57 -7.64 9.56 9.39
N THR A 58 -7.20 9.56 10.66
CA THR A 58 -5.92 9.01 11.11
C THR A 58 -6.16 7.64 11.73
N LEU A 59 -5.35 6.66 11.34
CA LEU A 59 -5.40 5.30 11.86
C LEU A 59 -4.14 5.03 12.68
N THR A 60 -4.35 4.46 13.86
CA THR A 60 -3.31 4.06 14.79
C THR A 60 -3.36 2.55 14.97
N LEU A 61 -2.25 1.88 14.69
CA LEU A 61 -2.03 0.46 14.95
C LEU A 61 -1.12 0.34 16.15
N ASP A 62 -1.52 -0.49 17.11
CA ASP A 62 -0.70 -0.85 18.24
C ASP A 62 -0.36 -2.35 18.17
N GLY A 63 0.92 -2.64 18.00
CA GLY A 63 1.44 -4.00 17.93
C GLY A 63 1.70 -4.61 19.30
N GLU A 64 1.68 -3.84 20.39
CA GLU A 64 1.76 -4.40 21.74
C GLU A 64 0.47 -5.12 22.11
N THR A 65 -0.67 -4.60 21.63
CA THR A 65 -2.00 -5.19 21.81
C THR A 65 -2.38 -6.21 20.74
N ALA A 66 -1.47 -6.55 19.83
CA ALA A 66 -1.66 -7.61 18.86
C ALA A 66 -1.59 -9.00 19.52
N PHE A 67 -2.46 -9.91 19.10
CA PHE A 67 -2.66 -11.22 19.71
C PHE A 67 -2.95 -12.31 18.67
N PHE A 68 -2.83 -13.57 19.08
CA PHE A 68 -3.23 -14.72 18.28
C PHE A 68 -4.65 -15.17 18.63
N ASP A 69 -5.47 -15.45 17.61
CA ASP A 69 -6.86 -15.86 17.81
C ASP A 69 -6.93 -17.28 18.41
N GLY A 70 -7.66 -17.41 19.51
CA GLY A 70 -7.93 -18.70 20.16
C GLY A 70 -6.76 -19.37 20.87
N ILE A 71 -5.56 -18.77 20.91
CA ILE A 71 -4.35 -19.35 21.52
C ILE A 71 -3.60 -18.28 22.31
N SER A 72 -3.06 -18.64 23.49
CA SER A 72 -2.23 -17.72 24.27
C SER A 72 -0.88 -17.49 23.59
N ASP A 73 -0.36 -16.26 23.62
CA ASP A 73 0.98 -15.91 23.11
C ASP A 73 2.09 -16.86 23.62
N SER A 74 1.94 -17.43 24.82
CA SER A 74 2.89 -18.37 25.41
C SER A 74 2.88 -19.78 24.79
N GLU A 75 1.81 -20.14 24.09
CA GLU A 75 1.61 -21.45 23.47
C GLU A 75 1.96 -21.45 21.97
N VAL A 76 2.18 -20.27 21.40
CA VAL A 76 2.55 -20.10 20.00
C VAL A 76 4.04 -20.41 19.81
N PRO A 77 4.41 -21.26 18.83
CA PRO A 77 5.81 -21.57 18.53
C PRO A 77 6.65 -20.31 18.25
N ASP A 78 7.91 -20.31 18.71
CA ASP A 78 8.85 -19.20 18.53
C ASP A 78 9.01 -18.79 17.05
N GLU A 79 8.91 -19.75 16.13
CA GLU A 79 8.97 -19.51 14.68
C GLU A 79 7.83 -18.62 14.20
N ILE A 80 6.62 -18.82 14.72
CA ILE A 80 5.42 -18.06 14.36
C ILE A 80 5.42 -16.70 15.01
N GLN A 81 5.90 -16.60 16.26
CA GLN A 81 6.15 -15.31 16.90
C GLN A 81 7.17 -14.49 16.10
N ALA A 82 8.26 -15.10 15.65
CA ALA A 82 9.26 -14.45 14.81
C ALA A 82 8.66 -14.00 13.47
N ALA A 83 7.84 -14.84 12.82
CA ALA A 83 7.17 -14.50 11.57
C ALA A 83 6.18 -13.33 11.73
N ALA A 84 5.42 -13.29 12.83
CA ALA A 84 4.52 -12.18 13.15
C ALA A 84 5.28 -10.86 13.36
N LEU A 85 6.40 -10.92 14.11
CA LEU A 85 7.29 -9.77 14.30
C LEU A 85 7.88 -9.29 12.98
N ASP A 86 8.34 -10.19 12.12
CA ASP A 86 8.91 -9.83 10.81
C ASP A 86 7.86 -9.22 9.89
N LYS A 87 6.61 -9.73 9.88
CA LYS A 87 5.48 -9.07 9.19
C LYS A 87 5.24 -7.66 9.73
N TRP A 88 5.29 -7.46 11.04
CA TRP A 88 5.15 -6.14 11.65
C TRP A 88 6.25 -5.16 11.21
N TYR A 89 7.52 -5.58 11.25
CA TYR A 89 8.63 -4.73 10.81
C TYR A 89 8.54 -4.41 9.31
N ALA A 90 8.13 -5.38 8.48
CA ALA A 90 7.89 -5.15 7.06
C ALA A 90 6.79 -4.12 6.83
N LEU A 91 5.68 -4.21 7.57
CA LEU A 91 4.59 -3.24 7.54
C LEU A 91 5.07 -1.84 7.92
N ARG A 92 5.79 -1.70 9.04
CA ARG A 92 6.36 -0.42 9.49
C ARG A 92 7.29 0.19 8.46
N THR A 93 8.18 -0.61 7.89
CA THR A 93 9.14 -0.17 6.86
C THR A 93 8.40 0.32 5.61
N ARG A 94 7.34 -0.39 5.20
CA ARG A 94 6.51 0.01 4.05
C ARG A 94 5.79 1.33 4.30
N ILE A 95 5.20 1.51 5.47
CA ILE A 95 4.47 2.74 5.83
C ILE A 95 5.44 3.93 5.90
N SER A 96 6.62 3.75 6.51
CA SER A 96 7.65 4.79 6.55
C SER A 96 8.21 5.14 5.17
N ASN A 97 8.48 4.14 4.32
CA ASN A 97 8.93 4.40 2.94
C ASN A 97 7.85 5.08 2.09
N ALA A 98 6.56 4.88 2.40
CA ALA A 98 5.46 5.55 1.72
C ALA A 98 5.38 7.06 2.02
N GLU A 99 5.98 7.56 3.11
CA GLU A 99 6.09 9.01 3.36
C GLU A 99 6.92 9.73 2.29
N SER A 100 7.85 9.02 1.63
CA SER A 100 8.75 9.61 0.65
C SER A 100 8.11 9.86 -0.73
N GLN A 101 6.89 9.35 -0.98
CA GLN A 101 6.15 9.62 -2.23
C GLN A 101 5.09 10.72 -2.07
N MET A 102 5.43 11.78 -1.33
CA MET A 102 4.66 13.01 -1.36
C MET A 102 4.80 13.65 -2.76
N TYR A 103 3.68 13.73 -3.47
CA TYR A 103 3.56 14.49 -4.72
C TYR A 103 3.98 15.94 -4.44
N SER A 104 5.05 16.37 -5.09
CA SER A 104 5.52 17.74 -5.08
C SER A 104 5.65 18.16 -6.55
N PRO A 105 4.81 19.08 -7.03
CA PRO A 105 4.84 19.54 -8.42
C PRO A 105 6.17 20.23 -8.79
N ASP A 106 6.95 20.69 -7.80
CA ASP A 106 8.28 21.29 -7.97
C ASP A 106 9.45 20.28 -7.92
N ARG A 107 9.21 19.03 -7.52
CA ARG A 107 10.23 17.98 -7.63
C ARG A 107 10.22 17.46 -9.07
N GLY A 108 10.99 18.12 -9.93
CA GLY A 108 11.20 17.74 -11.33
C GLY A 108 11.31 16.21 -11.52
N ASP A 109 10.73 15.73 -12.62
CA ASP A 109 10.53 14.33 -12.98
C ASP A 109 11.72 13.43 -12.59
N ARG A 110 11.62 12.80 -11.41
CA ARG A 110 12.46 11.63 -11.07
C ARG A 110 11.88 10.38 -11.72
N ARG A 111 11.51 10.46 -13.00
CA ARG A 111 11.16 9.28 -13.77
C ARG A 111 12.47 8.50 -13.99
N PRO A 112 12.50 7.18 -13.79
CA PRO A 112 13.33 6.37 -14.65
C PRO A 112 12.76 6.58 -16.06
N SER A 113 13.41 7.42 -16.86
CA SER A 113 13.18 7.58 -18.30
C SER A 113 13.54 6.32 -19.10
N ALA A 114 13.84 5.21 -18.40
CA ALA A 114 14.12 3.94 -19.00
C ALA A 114 12.84 3.37 -19.62
N PRO A 115 12.88 2.99 -20.91
CA PRO A 115 11.83 2.21 -21.53
C PRO A 115 11.56 0.95 -20.70
N ILE A 116 10.29 0.66 -20.41
CA ILE A 116 9.94 -0.66 -19.88
C ILE A 116 10.23 -1.68 -20.99
N PRO A 117 10.96 -2.78 -20.72
CA PRO A 117 11.17 -3.83 -21.70
C PRO A 117 9.82 -4.35 -22.22
N SER A 118 9.62 -4.30 -23.53
CA SER A 118 8.39 -4.74 -24.17
C SER A 118 8.16 -6.23 -23.94
N ARG A 119 6.90 -6.63 -23.70
CA ARG A 119 6.52 -8.04 -23.65
C ARG A 119 6.73 -8.72 -25.01
N SER A 120 6.93 -10.03 -24.97
CA SER A 120 6.96 -10.85 -26.19
C SER A 120 5.62 -10.80 -26.90
N VAL A 121 5.62 -10.94 -28.23
CA VAL A 121 4.40 -10.92 -29.06
C VAL A 121 3.38 -11.97 -28.60
N GLU A 122 3.84 -13.10 -28.07
CA GLU A 122 2.99 -14.19 -27.54
C GLU A 122 2.19 -13.80 -26.29
N THR A 123 2.68 -12.83 -25.51
CA THR A 123 2.03 -12.38 -24.25
C THR A 123 1.37 -11.00 -24.39
N ALA A 124 1.58 -10.34 -25.53
CA ALA A 124 0.94 -9.07 -25.86
C ALA A 124 -0.54 -9.27 -26.16
N LYS A 125 -1.40 -8.44 -25.57
CA LYS A 125 -2.85 -8.47 -25.81
C LYS A 125 -3.23 -7.38 -26.81
N ASN A 126 -3.65 -7.79 -28.00
CA ASN A 126 -4.20 -6.85 -29.00
C ASN A 126 -5.40 -6.10 -28.39
N GLY A 127 -5.39 -4.77 -28.49
CA GLY A 127 -6.41 -3.90 -27.90
C GLY A 127 -6.06 -3.29 -26.54
N SER A 128 -4.87 -3.57 -25.99
CA SER A 128 -4.37 -2.90 -24.79
C SER A 128 -3.09 -2.13 -25.09
N MET A 129 -3.08 -0.82 -24.80
CA MET A 129 -1.87 0.00 -24.85
C MET A 129 -0.95 -0.21 -23.63
N VAL A 130 -1.42 -0.94 -22.61
CA VAL A 130 -0.69 -1.16 -21.36
C VAL A 130 -0.11 -2.57 -21.31
N GLN A 131 1.12 -2.66 -20.82
CA GLN A 131 1.78 -3.96 -20.66
C GLN A 131 1.18 -4.70 -19.47
N ASP A 132 1.01 -4.05 -18.31
CA ASP A 132 0.51 -4.68 -17.09
C ASP A 132 -0.34 -3.73 -16.23
N PHE A 133 -0.75 -4.21 -15.06
CA PHE A 133 -1.57 -3.42 -14.15
C PHE A 133 -0.81 -2.24 -13.51
N ALA A 134 0.51 -2.36 -13.33
CA ALA A 134 1.33 -1.25 -12.85
C ALA A 134 1.45 -0.16 -13.92
N ASP A 135 1.58 -0.55 -15.19
CA ASP A 135 1.60 0.35 -16.34
C ASP A 135 0.25 1.05 -16.54
N MET A 136 -0.86 0.34 -16.33
CA MET A 136 -2.21 0.93 -16.31
C MET A 136 -2.33 2.02 -15.22
N LYS A 137 -1.88 1.74 -14.00
CA LYS A 137 -1.88 2.72 -12.91
C LYS A 137 -1.00 3.93 -13.23
N ARG A 138 0.14 3.71 -13.87
CA ARG A 138 1.05 4.78 -14.29
C ARG A 138 0.40 5.65 -15.36
N LEU A 139 -0.19 5.05 -16.39
CA LEU A 139 -0.88 5.78 -17.44
C LEU A 139 -2.02 6.63 -16.86
N GLY A 140 -2.82 6.10 -15.93
CA GLY A 140 -3.85 6.87 -15.24
C GLY A 140 -3.30 8.11 -14.53
N ARG A 141 -2.23 7.94 -13.74
CA ARG A 141 -1.56 9.07 -13.07
C ARG A 141 -0.96 10.08 -14.05
N ASP A 142 -0.52 9.63 -15.22
CA ASP A 142 0.03 10.49 -16.26
C ASP A 142 -1.10 11.28 -16.96
N MET A 143 -2.26 10.64 -17.19
CA MET A 143 -3.46 11.31 -17.70
C MET A 143 -3.99 12.37 -16.74
N ASP A 144 -3.97 12.11 -15.43
CA ASP A 144 -4.38 13.08 -14.41
C ASP A 144 -3.51 14.37 -14.42
N ARG A 145 -2.28 14.30 -14.97
CA ARG A 145 -1.39 15.47 -15.10
C ARG A 145 -1.68 16.30 -16.34
N ILE A 146 -2.38 15.74 -17.33
CA ILE A 146 -2.68 16.45 -18.56
C ILE A 146 -3.85 17.38 -18.28
N LYS A 147 -3.57 18.69 -18.29
CA LYS A 147 -4.60 19.71 -18.10
C LYS A 147 -5.64 19.61 -19.21
N THR A 148 -6.90 19.71 -18.85
CA THR A 148 -7.98 19.81 -19.83
C THR A 148 -7.98 21.18 -20.51
N GLU A 149 -8.65 21.30 -21.64
CA GLU A 149 -8.76 22.59 -22.34
C GLU A 149 -9.36 23.68 -21.46
N GLN A 150 -10.34 23.34 -20.61
CA GLN A 150 -10.93 24.27 -19.65
C GLN A 150 -9.89 24.80 -18.65
N GLN A 151 -9.06 23.91 -18.09
CA GLN A 151 -8.00 24.29 -17.15
C GLN A 151 -6.88 25.09 -17.82
N LEU A 152 -6.62 24.84 -19.11
CA LEU A 152 -5.66 25.60 -19.90
C LEU A 152 -6.17 27.01 -20.19
N GLN A 153 -7.47 27.16 -20.51
CA GLN A 153 -8.10 28.47 -20.69
C GLN A 153 -8.05 29.32 -19.41
N GLU A 154 -8.28 28.73 -18.23
CA GLU A 154 -8.19 29.43 -16.94
C GLU A 154 -6.79 30.01 -16.67
N VAL A 155 -5.73 29.36 -17.17
CA VAL A 155 -4.35 29.85 -17.06
C VAL A 155 -3.91 30.69 -18.27
N GLY A 156 -4.84 31.09 -19.13
CA GLY A 156 -4.59 31.95 -20.29
C GLY A 156 -3.92 31.25 -21.48
N LEU A 157 -3.84 29.92 -21.46
CA LEU A 157 -3.34 29.12 -22.57
C LEU A 157 -4.52 28.74 -23.47
N VAL A 158 -4.69 29.47 -24.56
CA VAL A 158 -5.72 29.23 -25.57
C VAL A 158 -5.09 28.57 -26.77
N ASN A 159 -5.76 27.58 -27.35
CA ASN A 159 -5.32 26.94 -28.58
C ASN A 159 -5.25 27.97 -29.71
N ASP A 160 -4.23 27.85 -30.56
CA ASP A 160 -4.13 28.68 -31.76
C ASP A 160 -5.36 28.47 -32.66
N PRO A 161 -5.87 29.55 -33.29
CA PRO A 161 -7.01 29.44 -34.18
C PRO A 161 -6.72 28.50 -35.35
N ILE A 162 -7.68 27.62 -35.65
CA ILE A 162 -7.62 26.70 -36.78
C ILE A 162 -7.45 27.52 -38.07
N GLN A 163 -6.33 27.32 -38.75
CA GLN A 163 -6.09 27.93 -40.06
C GLN A 163 -6.75 27.05 -41.13
N TYR A 164 -7.62 27.64 -41.96
CA TYR A 164 -8.30 27.00 -43.08
C TYR A 164 -7.57 27.24 -44.40
#